data_AF-A0A6M0C9P7-F1
#
_entry.id   AF-A0A6M0C9P7-F1
#
_cell.length_a   1.000
_cell.length_b   1.000
_cell.length_c   1.000
_cell.angle_alpha   90.00
_cell.angle_beta   90.00
_cell.angle_gamma   90.00
#
_symmetry.space_group_name_H-M   'P 1'
#
loop_
_entity.id
_entity.type
_entity.pdbx_description
1 polymer ?
#
loop_
_entity_poly.entity_id
_entity_poly.type
_entity_poly.pdbx_seq_one_letter_code
_entity_poly.pdbx_strand_id
1 'polypeptide(L)'
;PTPDFPAAVADRAGIAVGSVDRANRFSSFSNQAGPFSLDYVVAPGGDGGVEDAGDIYSTVPLFLPGSPYEFFAGTSMATPHVTGVVALVKQANPSLSVSEIERIVVETANPNVI
;
A
#
# COMPACT_ATOMS: atom_id res chain seq x y z
N PRO A 1 -10.43 12.08 3.93
CA PRO A 1 -11.29 11.76 2.76
C PRO A 1 -11.36 10.24 2.54
N THR A 2 -12.36 9.74 1.80
CA THR A 2 -12.50 8.32 1.44
C THR A 2 -11.80 8.01 0.11
N PRO A 3 -11.46 6.74 -0.20
CA PRO A 3 -10.81 6.41 -1.45
C PRO A 3 -11.72 6.74 -2.66
N ASP A 4 -11.11 7.11 -3.78
CA ASP A 4 -11.80 7.30 -5.07
C ASP A 4 -11.58 6.08 -5.98
N PHE A 5 -12.23 6.04 -7.14
CA PHE A 5 -12.08 4.95 -8.10
C PHE A 5 -10.62 4.80 -8.59
N PRO A 6 -10.13 3.55 -8.77
CA PRO A 6 -10.83 2.27 -8.57
C PRO A 6 -10.81 1.78 -7.11
N ALA A 7 -10.08 2.41 -6.20
CA ALA A 7 -9.99 1.95 -4.81
C ALA A 7 -11.34 1.97 -4.07
N ALA A 8 -12.27 2.84 -4.47
CA ALA A 8 -13.62 2.91 -3.93
C ALA A 8 -14.48 1.64 -4.13
N VAL A 9 -14.05 0.69 -4.98
CA VAL A 9 -14.80 -0.55 -5.27
C VAL A 9 -14.06 -1.82 -4.87
N ALA A 10 -13.10 -1.72 -3.96
CA ALA A 10 -12.35 -2.87 -3.45
C ALA A 10 -13.22 -3.88 -2.68
N ASP A 11 -14.45 -3.52 -2.30
CA ASP A 11 -15.46 -4.47 -1.79
C ASP A 11 -15.91 -5.50 -2.84
N ARG A 12 -15.61 -5.25 -4.12
CA ARG A 12 -15.99 -6.11 -5.26
C ARG A 12 -14.81 -6.51 -6.13
N ALA A 13 -13.71 -5.75 -6.08
CA ALA A 13 -12.55 -5.99 -6.94
C ALA A 13 -11.25 -5.42 -6.37
N GLY A 14 -10.34 -6.31 -5.98
CA GLY A 14 -8.98 -5.96 -5.57
C GLY A 14 -8.91 -5.45 -4.13
N ILE A 15 -7.75 -4.90 -3.77
CA ILE A 15 -7.47 -4.41 -2.42
C ILE A 15 -7.11 -2.92 -2.53
N ALA A 16 -7.82 -2.07 -1.81
CA ALA A 16 -7.48 -0.66 -1.66
C ALA A 16 -6.32 -0.51 -0.66
N VAL A 17 -5.30 0.26 -1.03
CA VAL A 17 -4.09 0.41 -0.20
C VAL A 17 -3.91 1.87 0.22
N GLY A 18 -3.99 2.10 1.52
CA GLY A 18 -3.60 3.35 2.17
C GLY A 18 -2.10 3.41 2.49
N SER A 19 -1.65 4.62 2.81
CA SER A 19 -0.26 4.90 3.18
C SER A 19 -0.13 5.21 4.66
N VAL A 20 0.92 4.64 5.28
CA VAL A 20 1.38 5.01 6.61
C VAL A 20 2.83 5.50 6.59
N ASP A 21 3.14 6.35 7.55
CA ASP A 21 4.49 6.85 7.80
C ASP A 21 5.34 5.86 8.62
N ARG A 22 6.62 6.18 8.81
CA ARG A 22 7.56 5.34 9.59
C ARG A 22 7.18 5.13 11.06
N ALA A 23 6.28 5.96 11.59
CA ALA A 23 5.78 5.87 12.96
C ALA A 23 4.47 5.08 13.03
N ASN A 24 4.08 4.39 11.94
CA ASN A 24 2.83 3.63 11.79
C ASN A 24 1.57 4.49 11.91
N ARG A 25 1.66 5.79 11.61
CA ARG A 25 0.50 6.68 11.53
C ARG A 25 0.05 6.82 10.10
N PHE A 26 -1.22 7.09 9.87
CA PHE A 26 -1.68 7.47 8.52
C PHE A 26 -0.88 8.66 7.97
N SER A 27 -0.36 8.51 6.75
CA SER A 27 0.25 9.62 6.03
C SER A 27 -0.80 10.72 5.81
N SER A 28 -0.43 11.99 5.96
CA SER A 28 -1.39 13.11 5.95
C SER A 28 -2.20 13.23 4.64
N PHE A 29 -1.63 12.75 3.53
CA PHE A 29 -2.25 12.72 2.20
C PHE A 29 -3.12 11.48 1.95
N SER A 30 -3.05 10.44 2.79
CA SER A 30 -3.72 9.17 2.54
C SER A 30 -5.20 9.26 2.86
N ASN A 31 -6.04 8.83 1.92
CA ASN A 31 -7.46 8.60 2.19
C ASN A 31 -7.61 7.35 3.07
N GLN A 32 -8.49 7.42 4.06
CA GLN A 32 -8.86 6.28 4.92
C GLN A 32 -10.08 5.57 4.31
N ALA A 33 -10.27 4.27 4.59
CA ALA A 33 -11.37 3.46 4.04
C ALA A 33 -12.75 4.13 4.13
N GLY A 34 -12.98 4.91 5.19
CA GLY A 34 -14.26 5.56 5.43
C GLY A 34 -15.25 4.65 6.14
N PRO A 35 -16.55 4.98 6.10
CA PRO A 35 -17.58 4.26 6.86
C PRO A 35 -18.06 2.96 6.18
N PHE A 36 -17.66 2.71 4.94
CA PHE A 36 -18.12 1.54 4.17
C PHE A 36 -17.14 0.37 4.32
N SER A 37 -17.67 -0.84 4.30
CA SER A 37 -16.85 -2.05 4.25
C SER A 37 -16.07 -2.07 2.94
N LEU A 38 -14.76 -2.18 3.03
CA LEU A 38 -13.85 -2.15 1.90
C LEU A 38 -12.70 -3.12 2.20
N ASP A 39 -12.27 -3.91 1.22
CA ASP A 39 -11.01 -4.66 1.34
C ASP A 39 -9.87 -3.66 1.28
N TYR A 40 -9.52 -3.15 2.47
CA TYR A 40 -8.62 -2.03 2.65
C TYR A 40 -7.54 -2.39 3.66
N VAL A 41 -6.29 -2.19 3.24
CA VAL A 41 -5.12 -2.32 4.12
C VAL A 41 -4.26 -1.08 3.99
N VAL A 42 -3.30 -0.94 4.90
CA VAL A 42 -2.28 0.11 4.83
C VAL A 42 -0.91 -0.50 4.74
N ALA A 43 0.01 0.20 4.08
CA ALA A 43 1.41 -0.18 3.98
C ALA A 43 2.31 1.06 4.01
N PRO A 44 3.63 0.89 4.24
CA PRO A 44 4.57 1.99 4.25
C PRO A 44 4.56 2.74 2.91
N GLY A 45 4.19 4.02 2.95
CA GLY A 45 4.18 4.89 1.78
C GLY A 45 4.80 6.26 2.03
N GLY A 46 5.39 6.48 3.21
CA GLY A 46 6.13 7.70 3.53
C GLY A 46 5.29 8.75 4.24
N ASP A 47 5.95 9.81 4.70
CA ASP A 47 5.27 10.95 5.33
C ASP A 47 5.02 12.11 4.35
N GLY A 48 5.71 12.13 3.20
CA GLY A 48 5.59 13.19 2.20
C GLY A 48 5.99 14.56 2.72
N GLY A 49 6.86 14.58 3.74
CA GLY A 49 7.42 15.79 4.31
C GLY A 49 8.43 16.48 3.40
N VAL A 50 8.97 17.60 3.89
CA VAL A 50 10.06 18.33 3.21
C VAL A 50 11.42 17.64 3.34
N GLU A 51 11.55 16.69 4.28
CA GLU A 51 12.74 15.86 4.41
C GLU A 51 12.43 14.45 3.92
N ASP A 52 13.20 13.98 2.93
CA ASP A 52 13.09 12.62 2.35
C ASP A 52 13.30 11.48 3.36
N ALA A 53 13.74 11.80 4.59
CA ALA A 53 14.13 10.82 5.59
C ALA A 53 13.00 9.85 5.96
N GLY A 54 11.74 10.18 5.67
CA GLY A 54 10.54 9.40 6.02
C GLY A 54 9.91 8.66 4.89
N ASP A 55 10.42 8.85 3.68
CA ASP A 55 9.84 8.37 2.45
C ASP A 55 10.49 7.08 1.97
N ILE A 56 9.90 6.49 0.94
CA ILE A 56 10.32 5.18 0.43
C ILE A 56 11.45 5.36 -0.57
N TYR A 57 12.64 4.88 -0.21
CA TYR A 57 13.77 4.81 -1.13
C TYR A 57 13.56 3.70 -2.15
N SER A 58 13.39 4.08 -3.42
CA SER A 58 13.04 3.16 -4.50
C SER A 58 13.94 3.37 -5.72
N THR A 59 14.06 2.32 -6.53
CA THR A 59 14.75 2.42 -7.82
C THR A 59 14.00 3.33 -8.78
N VAL A 60 14.73 4.12 -9.56
CA VAL A 60 14.21 4.91 -10.68
C VAL A 60 14.76 4.40 -12.02
N PRO A 61 14.09 4.69 -13.15
CA PRO A 61 14.56 4.24 -14.45
C PRO A 61 16.00 4.71 -14.77
N LEU A 62 16.85 3.77 -15.20
CA LEU A 62 18.28 4.02 -15.45
C LEU A 62 18.57 5.01 -16.60
N PHE A 63 17.56 5.37 -17.40
CA PHE A 63 17.71 6.38 -18.45
C PHE A 63 17.62 7.81 -17.90
N LEU A 64 17.17 7.99 -16.65
CA LEU A 64 17.18 9.29 -15.98
C LEU A 64 18.60 9.59 -15.48
N PRO A 65 19.09 10.84 -15.63
CA PRO A 65 20.40 11.21 -15.11
C PRO A 65 20.38 11.26 -13.57
N GLY A 66 21.46 10.81 -12.93
CA GLY A 66 21.64 10.92 -11.48
C GLY A 66 21.73 9.56 -10.77
N SER A 67 21.24 9.52 -9.53
CA SER A 67 21.20 8.30 -8.72
C SER A 67 20.19 7.31 -9.31
N PRO A 68 20.48 6.00 -9.35
CA PRO A 68 19.50 4.98 -9.75
C PRO A 68 18.41 4.73 -8.69
N TYR A 69 18.39 5.55 -7.64
CA TYR A 69 17.42 5.51 -6.55
C TYR A 69 17.04 6.93 -6.12
N GLU A 70 15.79 7.06 -5.69
CA GLU A 70 15.22 8.32 -5.21
C GLU A 70 14.17 8.01 -4.12
N PHE A 71 13.90 8.99 -3.25
CA PHE A 71 12.88 8.90 -2.23
C PHE A 71 11.53 9.35 -2.78
N PHE A 72 10.48 8.58 -2.52
CA PHE A 72 9.11 8.91 -2.90
C PHE A 72 8.13 8.67 -1.77
N ALA A 73 7.13 9.54 -1.68
CA ALA A 73 5.95 9.35 -0.83
C ALA A 73 4.70 9.14 -1.66
N GLY A 74 3.78 8.33 -1.14
CA GLY A 74 2.44 8.19 -1.69
C GLY A 74 1.82 6.83 -1.40
N THR A 75 0.50 6.76 -1.58
CA THR A 75 -0.20 5.48 -1.70
C THR A 75 0.31 4.66 -2.88
N SER A 76 0.86 5.31 -3.92
CA SER A 76 1.61 4.67 -5.00
C SER A 76 2.86 3.90 -4.53
N MET A 77 3.45 4.28 -3.39
CA MET A 77 4.59 3.59 -2.79
C MET A 77 4.15 2.54 -1.76
N ALA A 78 3.01 2.74 -1.11
CA ALA A 78 2.38 1.72 -0.27
C ALA A 78 1.88 0.52 -1.08
N THR A 79 1.22 0.76 -2.22
CA THR A 79 0.64 -0.27 -3.10
C THR A 79 1.62 -1.39 -3.50
N PRO A 80 2.85 -1.12 -4.00
CA PRO A 80 3.78 -2.17 -4.39
C PRO A 80 4.24 -3.05 -3.23
N HIS A 81 4.24 -2.57 -1.97
CA HIS A 81 4.49 -3.43 -0.81
C HIS A 81 3.41 -4.51 -0.68
N VAL A 82 2.12 -4.13 -0.78
CA VAL A 82 1.00 -5.08 -0.73
C VAL A 82 1.02 -6.01 -1.94
N THR A 83 1.32 -5.50 -3.13
CA THR A 83 1.50 -6.34 -4.34
C THR A 83 2.59 -7.38 -4.16
N GLY A 84 3.71 -7.02 -3.51
CA GLY A 84 4.77 -7.96 -3.16
C GLY A 84 4.30 -9.05 -2.20
N VAL A 85 3.56 -8.68 -1.16
CA VAL A 85 2.95 -9.65 -0.22
C VAL A 85 1.99 -10.60 -0.94
N VAL A 86 1.11 -10.08 -1.79
CA VAL A 86 0.20 -10.88 -2.63
C VAL A 86 0.96 -11.89 -3.50
N ALA A 87 2.05 -11.45 -4.13
CA ALA A 87 2.90 -12.32 -4.94
C ALA A 87 3.53 -13.43 -4.10
N LEU A 88 4.03 -13.12 -2.90
CA LEU A 88 4.61 -14.11 -1.98
C LEU A 88 3.57 -15.10 -1.45
N VAL A 89 2.36 -14.64 -1.12
CA VAL A 89 1.24 -15.52 -0.73
C VAL A 89 0.90 -16.49 -1.87
N LYS A 90 0.77 -15.98 -3.10
CA LYS A 90 0.51 -16.82 -4.28
C LYS A 90 1.65 -17.78 -4.58
N GLN A 91 2.90 -17.37 -4.38
CA GLN A 91 4.07 -18.23 -4.54
C GLN A 91 4.07 -19.37 -3.53
N ALA A 92 3.77 -19.07 -2.26
CA ALA A 92 3.74 -20.05 -1.18
C ALA A 92 2.66 -21.12 -1.40
N ASN A 93 1.53 -20.73 -1.98
CA ASN A 93 0.50 -21.67 -2.42
C ASN A 93 -0.17 -21.24 -3.74
N PRO A 94 0.29 -21.79 -4.89
CA PRO A 94 -0.25 -21.46 -6.20
C PRO A 94 -1.71 -21.88 -6.41
N SER A 95 -2.29 -22.75 -5.59
CA SER A 95 -3.68 -23.19 -5.75
C SER A 95 -4.70 -22.20 -5.16
N LEU A 96 -4.26 -21.23 -4.35
CA LEU A 96 -5.14 -20.22 -3.77
C LEU A 96 -5.88 -19.43 -4.86
N SER A 97 -7.19 -19.31 -4.71
CA SER A 97 -8.03 -18.42 -5.51
C SER A 97 -7.76 -16.94 -5.18
N VAL A 98 -8.22 -16.03 -6.03
CA VAL A 98 -8.06 -14.58 -5.81
C VAL A 98 -8.70 -14.14 -4.49
N SER A 99 -9.93 -14.60 -4.21
CA SER A 99 -10.66 -14.26 -2.99
C SER A 99 -10.01 -14.82 -1.72
N GLU A 100 -9.38 -16.01 -1.80
CA GLU A 100 -8.60 -16.53 -0.67
C GLU A 100 -7.37 -15.67 -0.39
N ILE A 101 -6.71 -15.14 -1.43
CA ILE A 101 -5.55 -14.25 -1.26
C ILE A 101 -5.97 -12.91 -0.68
N GLU A 102 -7.04 -12.29 -1.22
CA GLU A 102 -7.62 -11.05 -0.70
C GLU A 102 -7.95 -11.21 0.79
N ARG A 103 -8.66 -12.29 1.14
CA ARG A 103 -9.00 -12.60 2.53
C ARG A 103 -7.77 -12.81 3.42
N ILE A 104 -6.78 -13.58 2.98
CA ILE A 104 -5.54 -13.78 3.76
C ILE A 104 -4.87 -12.44 4.04
N VAL A 105 -4.72 -11.58 3.03
CA VAL A 105 -4.04 -10.29 3.18
C VAL A 105 -4.80 -9.36 4.12
N VAL A 106 -6.14 -9.27 3.99
CA VAL A 106 -6.97 -8.40 4.82
C VAL A 106 -7.11 -8.92 6.26
N GLU A 107 -7.41 -10.22 6.44
CA GLU A 107 -7.66 -10.79 7.78
C GLU A 107 -6.38 -10.92 8.63
N THR A 108 -5.21 -10.98 8.01
CA THR A 108 -3.92 -11.08 8.73
C THR A 108 -3.20 -9.74 8.88
N ALA A 109 -3.78 -8.64 8.37
CA ALA A 109 -3.23 -7.30 8.55
C ALA A 109 -3.16 -6.93 10.04
N ASN A 110 -2.11 -6.20 10.44
CA ASN A 110 -1.96 -5.78 11.82
C ASN A 110 -3.05 -4.76 12.20
N PRO A 111 -3.92 -5.06 13.19
CA PRO A 111 -5.00 -4.14 13.56
C PRO A 111 -4.52 -2.94 14.39
N ASN A 112 -3.26 -2.92 14.83
CA ASN A 112 -2.71 -1.91 15.74
C ASN A 112 -2.01 -0.74 15.02
N VAL A 113 -2.24 -0.55 13.73
CA VAL A 113 -1.74 0.62 12.99
C VAL A 113 -2.67 1.81 13.26
N ILE A 114 -2.13 2.95 13.71
CA ILE A 114 -2.89 4.12 14.22
C ILE A 114 -2.21 5.43 13.81
#